data_AF-A0A3D5AWX2-F1
#
_entry.id   AF-A0A3D5AWX2-F1
#
_cell.length_a   1.000
_cell.length_b   1.000
_cell.length_c   1.000
_cell.angle_alpha   90.00
_cell.angle_beta   90.00
_cell.angle_gamma   90.00
#
_symmetry.space_group_name_H-M   'P 1'
#
loop_
_entity.id
_entity.type
_entity.pdbx_description
1 polymer ?
#
loop_
_entity_poly.entity_id
_entity_poly.type
_entity_poly.pdbx_seq_one_letter_code
_entity_poly.pdbx_strand_id
1 'polypeptide(L)'
;MSSNTGSSKLPGKAFARLAVNGATIAITRGESHYERVITPHTAEELNNQHGVTPAQARAMLAGVLCGWRTNLANPDLYGPYGELLEEPISDSADYSPYGLN
;
A
#
# COMPACT_ATOMS: atom_id res chain seq x y z
N MET A 1 -17.86 22.21 -11.68
CA MET A 1 -17.99 21.62 -10.33
C MET A 1 -16.65 20.97 -10.01
N SER A 2 -15.98 21.49 -9.00
CA SER A 2 -14.59 21.18 -8.65
C SER A 2 -14.45 19.74 -8.14
N SER A 3 -13.74 18.88 -8.88
CA SER A 3 -13.25 17.61 -8.34
C SER A 3 -12.10 17.96 -7.40
N ASN A 4 -12.43 18.15 -6.13
CA ASN A 4 -11.48 18.26 -5.03
C ASN A 4 -10.74 16.92 -4.92
N THR A 5 -9.68 16.73 -5.70
CA THR A 5 -8.75 15.59 -5.59
C THR A 5 -8.01 15.75 -4.28
N GLY A 6 -8.61 15.26 -3.20
CA GLY A 6 -8.07 15.29 -1.86
C GLY A 6 -6.77 14.49 -1.78
N SER A 7 -5.66 15.15 -2.09
CA SER A 7 -4.33 14.86 -1.56
C SER A 7 -3.90 13.39 -1.60
N SER A 8 -3.84 12.81 -2.81
CA SER A 8 -3.16 11.53 -3.04
C SER A 8 -1.64 11.64 -2.91
N LYS A 9 -1.19 12.05 -1.73
CA LYS A 9 0.22 12.08 -1.34
C LYS A 9 0.42 11.02 -0.27
N LEU A 10 1.41 10.16 -0.51
CA LEU A 10 1.93 9.28 0.52
C LEU A 10 2.27 10.08 1.79
N PRO A 11 1.79 9.66 2.97
CA PRO A 11 2.12 10.30 4.23
C PRO A 11 3.61 10.19 4.50
N GLY A 12 4.15 11.06 5.36
CA GLY A 12 5.56 10.94 5.77
C GLY A 12 5.84 9.68 6.59
N LYS A 13 4.84 9.23 7.37
CA LYS A 13 4.91 8.06 8.23
C LYS A 13 3.61 7.27 8.16
N ALA A 14 3.70 5.94 8.20
CA ALA A 14 2.55 5.06 8.34
C ALA A 14 2.94 3.82 9.14
N PHE A 15 1.94 3.09 9.62
CA PHE A 15 2.11 1.86 10.37
C PHE A 15 1.47 0.70 9.61
N ALA A 16 2.07 -0.47 9.69
CA ALA A 16 1.54 -1.68 9.06
C ALA A 16 1.83 -2.91 9.92
N ARG A 17 1.01 -3.95 9.74
CA ARG A 17 1.27 -5.26 10.34
C ARG A 17 1.92 -6.17 9.32
N LEU A 18 3.08 -6.74 9.66
CA LEU A 18 3.71 -7.76 8.84
C LEU A 18 2.90 -9.07 8.90
N ALA A 19 2.57 -9.64 7.73
CA ALA A 19 1.81 -10.89 7.66
C ALA A 19 2.60 -12.09 8.22
N VAL A 20 3.93 -12.09 8.06
CA VAL A 20 4.80 -13.22 8.43
C VAL A 20 4.87 -13.48 9.94
N ASN A 21 4.84 -12.43 10.76
CA ASN A 21 5.08 -12.54 12.20
C ASN A 21 4.11 -11.69 13.05
N GLY A 22 3.14 -11.02 12.42
CA GLY A 22 2.17 -10.17 13.10
C GLY A 22 2.76 -8.90 13.71
N ALA A 23 4.03 -8.58 13.47
CA ALA A 23 4.68 -7.42 14.07
C ALA A 23 4.15 -6.11 13.49
N THR A 24 3.89 -5.14 14.35
CA THR A 24 3.63 -3.75 13.95
C THR A 24 4.95 -3.08 13.59
N ILE A 25 4.99 -2.47 12.40
CA ILE A 25 6.14 -1.73 11.89
C ILE A 25 5.76 -0.29 11.60
N ALA A 26 6.71 0.62 11.84
CA ALA A 26 6.66 1.99 11.38
C ALA A 26 7.43 2.10 10.06
N ILE A 27 6.80 2.76 9.09
CA ILE A 27 7.33 2.96 7.76
C ILE A 27 7.48 4.45 7.53
N THR A 28 8.69 4.88 7.17
CA THR A 28 8.98 6.26 6.77
C THR A 28 9.06 6.32 5.26
N ARG A 29 8.37 7.29 4.65
CA ARG A 29 8.29 7.41 3.20
C ARG A 29 9.67 7.63 2.59
N GLY A 30 10.01 6.84 1.59
CA GLY A 30 11.28 6.95 0.85
C GLY A 30 12.43 6.16 1.50
N GLU A 31 12.24 5.65 2.71
CA GLU A 31 13.23 4.80 3.37
C GLU A 31 13.12 3.36 2.92
N SER A 32 14.27 2.71 2.70
CA SER A 32 14.32 1.29 2.31
C SER A 32 14.18 0.33 3.50
N HIS A 33 14.10 0.87 4.71
CA HIS A 33 13.92 0.11 5.94
C HIS A 33 12.62 0.50 6.66
N TYR A 34 12.17 -0.41 7.52
CA TYR A 34 11.09 -0.16 8.47
C TYR A 34 11.58 -0.50 9.87
N GLU A 35 10.96 0.10 10.87
CA GLU A 35 11.31 -0.11 12.28
C GLU A 35 10.19 -0.88 12.96
N ARG A 36 10.54 -1.88 13.78
CA ARG A 36 9.55 -2.60 14.58
C ARG A 36 9.13 -1.74 15.77
N VAL A 37 7.82 -1.62 15.98
CA VAL A 37 7.27 -0.84 17.09
C VAL A 37 6.68 -1.80 18.12
N ILE A 38 7.10 -1.65 19.37
CA ILE A 38 6.49 -2.36 20.51
C ILE A 38 5.44 -1.42 21.09
N THR A 39 4.18 -1.80 20.96
CA THR A 39 3.04 -0.95 21.30
C THR A 39 1.82 -1.82 21.62
N PRO A 40 0.96 -1.42 22.55
CA PRO A 40 -0.33 -2.09 22.78
C PRO A 40 -1.35 -1.79 21.67
N HIS A 41 -1.10 -0.79 20.81
CA HIS A 41 -2.03 -0.36 19.76
C HIS A 41 -1.85 -1.15 18.46
N THR A 42 -2.94 -1.34 17.72
CA THR A 42 -2.88 -1.90 16.37
C THR A 42 -2.31 -0.89 15.38
N ALA A 43 -1.84 -1.39 14.22
CA ALA A 43 -1.40 -0.52 13.15
C ALA A 43 -2.54 0.41 12.65
N GLU A 44 -3.79 -0.07 12.63
CA GLU A 44 -4.93 0.77 12.26
C GLU A 44 -5.17 1.90 13.26
N GLU A 45 -5.09 1.62 14.57
CA GLU A 45 -5.26 2.64 15.61
C GLU A 45 -4.20 3.73 15.50
N LEU A 46 -2.93 3.35 15.31
CA LEU A 46 -1.85 4.31 15.08
C LEU A 46 -2.07 5.12 13.82
N ASN A 47 -2.42 4.48 12.71
CA ASN A 47 -2.71 5.19 11.47
C ASN A 47 -3.87 6.18 11.63
N ASN A 48 -4.94 5.80 12.34
CA ASN A 48 -6.07 6.68 12.62
C ASN A 48 -5.65 7.91 13.46
N GLN A 49 -4.82 7.71 14.49
CA GLN A 49 -4.24 8.82 15.28
C GLN A 49 -3.39 9.76 14.43
N HIS A 50 -2.73 9.24 13.40
CA HIS A 50 -1.89 9.99 12.47
C HIS A 50 -2.64 10.50 11.22
N GLY A 51 -3.95 10.28 11.11
CA GLY A 51 -4.77 10.67 9.95
C GLY A 51 -4.42 9.93 8.65
N VAL A 52 -3.80 8.75 8.76
CA VAL A 52 -3.39 7.90 7.63
C VAL A 52 -4.55 6.98 7.26
N THR A 53 -4.94 6.99 5.98
CA THR A 53 -5.99 6.12 5.48
C THR A 53 -5.50 4.69 5.25
N PRO A 54 -6.38 3.67 5.22
CA PRO A 54 -6.00 2.29 4.90
C PRO A 54 -5.29 2.17 3.54
N ALA A 55 -5.76 2.91 2.53
CA ALA A 55 -5.12 3.01 1.21
C ALA A 55 -3.68 3.52 1.29
N GLN A 56 -3.45 4.59 2.05
CA GLN A 56 -2.11 5.14 2.27
C GLN A 56 -1.19 4.18 3.03
N ALA A 57 -1.70 3.52 4.07
CA ALA A 57 -0.93 2.54 4.83
C ALA A 57 -0.48 1.35 3.95
N ARG A 58 -1.36 0.89 3.05
CA ARG A 58 -1.05 -0.19 2.11
C ARG A 58 -0.04 0.23 1.04
N ALA A 59 -0.19 1.42 0.48
CA ALA A 59 0.78 1.98 -0.44
C ALA A 59 2.16 2.15 0.20
N MET A 60 2.22 2.61 1.46
CA MET A 60 3.46 2.71 2.23
C MET A 60 4.11 1.33 2.46
N LEU A 61 3.31 0.32 2.81
CA LEU A 61 3.79 -1.06 2.97
C LEU A 61 4.36 -1.62 1.66
N ALA A 62 3.66 -1.43 0.55
CA ALA A 62 4.17 -1.84 -0.76
C ALA A 62 5.44 -1.09 -1.16
N GLY A 63 5.53 0.20 -0.83
CA GLY A 63 6.71 1.02 -1.11
C GLY A 63 7.97 0.53 -0.38
N VAL A 64 7.85 0.14 0.90
CA VAL A 64 9.01 -0.38 1.65
C VAL A 64 9.36 -1.82 1.29
N LEU A 65 8.38 -2.66 0.91
CA LEU A 65 8.63 -4.07 0.58
C LEU A 65 9.05 -4.30 -0.88
N CYS A 66 8.45 -3.58 -1.83
CA CYS A 66 8.65 -3.75 -3.27
C CYS A 66 9.44 -2.59 -3.90
N GLY A 67 9.73 -1.54 -3.13
CA GLY A 67 10.46 -0.36 -3.57
C GLY A 67 9.55 0.81 -3.98
N TRP A 68 9.92 2.03 -3.59
CA TRP A 68 9.10 3.24 -3.76
C TRP A 68 8.80 3.68 -5.20
N ARG A 69 9.47 3.10 -6.19
CA ARG A 69 9.22 3.37 -7.63
C ARG A 69 8.13 2.49 -8.24
N THR A 70 7.63 1.50 -7.50
CA THR A 70 6.53 0.64 -7.96
C THR A 70 5.20 1.39 -7.98
N ASN A 71 4.32 1.04 -8.91
CA ASN A 71 2.94 1.54 -8.94
C ASN A 71 2.19 1.20 -7.66
N LEU A 72 2.51 0.07 -7.00
CA LEU A 72 1.87 -0.33 -5.74
C LEU A 72 2.15 0.64 -4.59
N ALA A 73 3.12 1.55 -4.71
CA ALA A 73 3.33 2.65 -3.77
C ALA A 73 2.38 3.84 -4.01
N ASN A 74 1.42 3.72 -4.92
CA ASN A 74 0.39 4.72 -5.15
C ASN A 74 -0.88 4.42 -4.32
N PRO A 75 -1.30 5.30 -3.39
CA PRO A 75 -2.52 5.11 -2.62
C PRO A 75 -3.80 5.10 -3.46
N ASP A 76 -3.81 5.69 -4.66
CA ASP A 76 -5.01 5.70 -5.53
C ASP A 76 -5.37 4.30 -6.06
N LEU A 77 -4.42 3.37 -6.05
CA LEU A 77 -4.67 1.99 -6.45
C LEU A 77 -5.40 1.19 -5.36
N TYR A 78 -5.62 1.77 -4.19
CA TYR A 78 -6.24 1.08 -3.06
C TYR A 78 -7.60 1.68 -2.69
N GLY A 79 -8.52 0.79 -2.34
CA GLY A 79 -9.85 1.12 -1.88
C GLY A 79 -9.88 1.64 -0.45
N PRO A 80 -11.08 1.98 0.05
CA PRO A 80 -11.26 2.55 1.37
C PRO A 80 -10.78 1.63 2.51
N TYR A 81 -10.66 0.32 2.28
CA TYR A 81 -10.19 -0.66 3.25
C TYR A 81 -8.76 -1.14 2.97
N GLY A 82 -8.06 -0.55 1.99
CA GLY A 82 -6.71 -0.94 1.61
C GLY A 82 -6.65 -2.20 0.73
N GLU A 83 -7.77 -2.59 0.14
CA GLU A 83 -7.84 -3.55 -0.96
C GLU A 83 -7.28 -2.94 -2.24
N LEU A 84 -6.60 -3.72 -3.09
CA LEU A 84 -6.15 -3.23 -4.39
C LEU A 84 -7.37 -3.16 -5.33
N LEU A 85 -7.61 -2.01 -5.95
CA LEU A 85 -8.78 -1.74 -6.80
C LEU A 85 -8.63 -2.27 -8.23
N GLU A 86 -7.41 -2.33 -8.74
CA GLU A 86 -7.10 -2.85 -10.07
C GLU A 86 -6.32 -4.15 -9.91
N GLU A 87 -6.83 -5.24 -10.48
CA GLU A 87 -5.95 -6.33 -10.87
C GLU A 87 -4.96 -5.71 -11.86
N PRO A 88 -3.63 -5.82 -11.65
CA PRO A 88 -2.73 -5.45 -12.72
C PRO A 88 -3.19 -6.30 -13.89
N ILE A 89 -3.63 -5.65 -14.96
CA ILE A 89 -3.89 -6.31 -16.23
C ILE A 89 -2.61 -7.09 -16.48
N SER A 90 -2.65 -8.39 -16.24
CA SER A 90 -1.55 -9.25 -16.57
C SER A 90 -1.64 -9.23 -18.08
N ASP A 91 -0.86 -8.36 -18.71
CA ASP A 91 -0.41 -8.53 -20.09
C ASP A 91 0.43 -9.82 -20.16
N SER A 92 -0.17 -10.94 -19.74
CA SER A 92 0.19 -12.26 -20.19
C SER A 92 -0.28 -12.32 -21.63
N ALA A 93 0.58 -11.79 -22.48
CA ALA A 93 0.77 -12.27 -23.83
C ALA A 93 0.55 -13.80 -23.87
N ASP A 94 -0.17 -14.24 -24.89
CA ASP A 94 -0.29 -15.64 -25.31
C ASP A 94 -1.01 -16.62 -24.37
N TYR A 95 -2.35 -16.53 -24.35
CA TYR A 95 -3.16 -17.76 -24.29
C TYR A 95 -4.16 -17.76 -25.45
N SER A 96 -3.69 -18.15 -26.63
CA SER A 96 -4.56 -18.63 -27.71
C SER A 96 -4.74 -20.14 -27.56
N PRO A 97 -5.87 -20.64 -27.03
CA PRO A 97 -6.14 -22.09 -27.01
C PRO A 97 -6.48 -22.64 -28.41
N TYR A 98 -6.51 -21.80 -29.45
CA TYR A 98 -6.79 -22.20 -30.83
C TYR A 98 -5.61 -21.87 -31.77
N GLY A 99 -4.45 -22.45 -31.47
CA GLY A 99 -3.40 -22.63 -32.46
C GLY A 99 -3.56 -23.99 -33.14
N LEU A 100 -4.31 -24.06 -34.24
CA LEU A 100 -4.28 -25.19 -35.19
C LEU A 100 -4.25 -24.66 -36.63
N ASN A 101 -3.29 -25.23 -37.38
CA ASN A 101 -2.94 -24.98 -38.79
C ASN A 101 -4.14 -24.94 -39.76
#